data_AF-A0A2R8BD33-F1
#
_entry.id   AF-A0A2R8BD33-F1
#
_cell.length_a   1.000
_cell.length_b   1.000
_cell.length_c   1.000
_cell.angle_alpha   90.00
_cell.angle_beta   90.00
_cell.angle_gamma   90.00
#
_symmetry.space_group_name_H-M   'P 1'
#
loop_
_entity.id
_entity.type
_entity.pdbx_description
1 polymer ?
#
loop_
_entity_poly.entity_id
_entity_poly.type
_entity_poly.pdbx_seq_one_letter_code
_entity_poly.pdbx_strand_id
1 'polypeptide(L)'
;MFSKSKINEPGPKDDAAKPAAPAAPAQSAAPAPKPSEFKASAPKAKPPASVLSTDLHITGNMKTTGDIQVEGTVEGDIRAHLLTIGETATIKGEVIADDVVINGRIVGRVRGLKVRLTSTARVEGDIIHKTIAIESGAHFEGSVQRQDDPLNSGSKPVAPKPPQG
;
A
#
# COMPACT_ATOMS: atom_id res chain seq x y z
N MET A 1 2.40 45.51 -24.56
CA MET A 1 3.30 45.49 -25.72
C MET A 1 4.50 46.35 -25.36
N PHE A 2 5.72 45.83 -25.52
CA PHE A 2 7.03 46.46 -25.26
C PHE A 2 7.35 46.77 -23.79
N SER A 3 8.54 46.57 -23.22
CA SER A 3 9.74 45.78 -23.50
C SER A 3 10.74 46.24 -22.45
N LYS A 4 11.42 45.29 -21.76
CA LYS A 4 12.84 45.32 -21.34
C LYS A 4 13.31 46.52 -20.46
N SER A 5 14.27 46.45 -19.54
CA SER A 5 15.07 45.45 -18.85
C SER A 5 15.88 46.26 -17.84
N LYS A 6 16.18 45.66 -16.68
CA LYS A 6 17.39 45.79 -15.84
C LYS A 6 18.15 47.13 -15.86
N ILE A 7 18.13 47.80 -14.71
CA ILE A 7 19.25 48.62 -14.24
C ILE A 7 20.22 47.71 -13.47
N ASN A 8 21.48 47.70 -13.89
CA ASN A 8 22.64 47.30 -13.12
C ASN A 8 23.67 48.41 -13.30
N GLU A 9 24.47 48.64 -12.26
CA GLU A 9 25.84 49.21 -12.21
C GLU A 9 25.99 49.99 -10.90
N PRO A 10 27.16 49.94 -10.22
CA PRO A 10 28.45 50.16 -10.88
C PRO A 10 29.64 49.31 -10.35
N GLY A 11 30.67 49.12 -11.21
CA GLY A 11 32.08 48.99 -10.77
C GLY A 11 32.68 50.39 -10.55
N PRO A 12 34.01 50.67 -10.64
CA PRO A 12 35.24 49.85 -10.78
C PRO A 12 36.29 50.27 -9.69
N LYS A 13 37.51 49.73 -9.54
CA LYS A 13 38.77 49.87 -10.32
C LYS A 13 39.86 49.08 -9.55
N ASP A 14 40.56 48.11 -10.16
CA ASP A 14 41.86 48.20 -10.88
C ASP A 14 43.10 48.49 -10.00
N ASP A 15 44.01 47.51 -9.94
CA ASP A 15 45.46 47.57 -10.26
C ASP A 15 46.15 46.31 -9.67
N ALA A 16 46.63 45.33 -10.45
CA ALA A 16 47.89 45.28 -11.21
C ALA A 16 48.92 44.34 -10.58
N ALA A 17 49.21 43.20 -11.25
CA ALA A 17 50.57 42.71 -11.54
C ALA A 17 50.56 41.28 -12.15
N LYS A 18 51.14 41.17 -13.36
CA LYS A 18 51.56 39.95 -14.07
C LYS A 18 53.04 40.18 -14.46
N PRO A 19 53.98 39.21 -14.40
CA PRO A 19 54.29 38.29 -15.53
C PRO A 19 54.73 36.89 -15.00
N ALA A 20 54.83 35.76 -15.72
CA ALA A 20 55.38 35.46 -17.04
C ALA A 20 55.03 34.00 -17.44
N ALA A 21 54.97 33.75 -18.75
CA ALA A 21 55.18 32.45 -19.42
C ALA A 21 56.40 32.63 -20.36
N PRO A 22 57.04 31.62 -21.01
CA PRO A 22 56.59 30.25 -21.31
C PRO A 22 57.68 29.13 -21.25
N ALA A 23 57.28 27.85 -21.23
CA ALA A 23 57.96 26.73 -21.93
C ALA A 23 57.17 25.42 -21.76
N ALA A 24 56.80 24.79 -22.88
CA ALA A 24 56.42 23.38 -22.98
C ALA A 24 57.68 22.57 -23.40
N PRO A 25 57.82 21.24 -23.17
CA PRO A 25 56.89 20.22 -23.69
C PRO A 25 56.66 18.94 -22.83
N ALA A 26 55.51 18.31 -23.09
CA ALA A 26 55.17 16.88 -23.11
C ALA A 26 55.82 15.90 -22.10
N GLN A 27 55.01 15.40 -21.15
CA GLN A 27 55.06 14.00 -20.71
C GLN A 27 53.66 13.43 -20.47
N SER A 28 53.41 12.31 -21.14
CA SER A 28 52.21 11.49 -21.12
C SER A 28 52.12 10.67 -19.83
N ALA A 29 50.98 10.68 -19.15
CA ALA A 29 50.49 9.57 -18.34
C ALA A 29 48.99 9.73 -18.09
N ALA A 30 48.22 8.69 -18.42
CA ALA A 30 46.77 8.64 -18.38
C ALA A 30 46.19 8.78 -16.95
N PRO A 31 45.08 9.51 -16.75
CA PRO A 31 44.26 9.37 -15.56
C PRO A 31 43.19 8.29 -15.79
N ALA A 32 43.14 7.33 -14.86
CA ALA A 32 42.16 6.24 -14.80
C ALA A 32 40.69 6.71 -14.90
N PRO A 33 39.79 5.91 -15.49
CA PRO A 33 38.38 6.23 -15.56
C PRO A 33 37.74 6.13 -14.16
N LYS A 34 37.04 7.20 -13.78
CA LYS A 34 36.22 7.30 -12.57
C LYS A 34 35.18 6.17 -12.56
N PRO A 35 34.93 5.49 -11.42
CA PRO A 35 33.85 4.52 -11.32
C PRO A 35 32.52 5.22 -11.60
N SER A 36 31.84 4.73 -12.61
CA SER A 36 30.49 5.09 -13.02
C SER A 36 29.54 4.97 -11.82
N GLU A 37 28.93 6.10 -11.46
CA GLU A 37 27.82 6.18 -10.54
C GLU A 37 26.65 5.36 -11.11
N PHE A 38 26.44 4.16 -10.58
CA PHE A 38 25.19 3.44 -10.74
C PHE A 38 24.09 4.23 -10.02
N LYS A 39 23.45 5.15 -10.75
CA LYS A 39 22.20 5.77 -10.31
C LYS A 39 21.11 4.70 -10.40
N ALA A 40 20.97 3.92 -9.32
CA ALA A 40 19.84 3.02 -9.15
C ALA A 40 18.56 3.84 -9.27
N SER A 41 17.76 3.55 -10.30
CA SER A 41 16.43 4.11 -10.46
C SER A 41 15.62 3.76 -9.21
N ALA A 42 15.34 4.76 -8.38
CA ALA A 42 14.60 4.59 -7.15
C ALA A 42 13.27 3.87 -7.46
N PRO A 43 12.94 2.77 -6.75
CA PRO A 43 11.67 2.09 -6.96
C PRO A 43 10.52 3.07 -6.69
N LYS A 44 9.58 3.15 -7.64
CA LYS A 44 8.40 4.00 -7.57
C LYS A 44 7.63 3.65 -6.29
N ALA A 45 7.59 4.57 -5.33
CA ALA A 45 6.99 4.32 -4.03
C ALA A 45 5.51 3.95 -4.19
N LYS A 46 5.09 2.84 -3.59
CA LYS A 46 3.66 2.53 -3.43
C LYS A 46 3.03 3.63 -2.57
N PRO A 47 1.76 4.02 -2.83
CA PRO A 47 1.04 4.91 -1.93
C PRO A 47 1.07 4.35 -0.50
N PRO A 48 1.22 5.21 0.53
CA PRO A 48 1.18 4.76 1.91
C PRO A 48 -0.18 4.13 2.25
N ALA A 49 -0.19 3.20 3.19
CA ALA A 49 -1.41 2.59 3.70
C ALA A 49 -2.34 3.65 4.31
N SER A 50 -3.64 3.52 4.06
CA SER A 50 -4.65 4.37 4.70
C SER A 50 -4.84 3.91 6.14
N VAL A 51 -4.86 4.82 7.11
CA VAL A 51 -5.04 4.47 8.53
C VAL A 51 -6.27 5.18 9.07
N LEU A 52 -7.17 4.42 9.68
CA LEU A 52 -8.33 4.91 10.40
C LEU A 52 -8.05 4.76 11.90
N SER A 53 -7.83 5.89 12.57
CA SER A 53 -7.47 5.98 13.98
C SER A 53 -8.61 5.58 14.92
N THR A 54 -8.28 5.23 16.16
CA THR A 54 -9.21 4.71 17.19
C THR A 54 -10.37 5.65 17.53
N ASP A 55 -10.23 6.95 17.32
CA ASP A 55 -11.24 7.98 17.60
C ASP A 55 -12.30 8.09 16.50
N LEU A 56 -12.02 7.56 15.31
CA LEU A 56 -12.91 7.66 14.15
C LEU A 56 -14.02 6.61 14.19
N HIS A 57 -15.23 7.08 13.93
CA HIS A 57 -16.42 6.25 13.71
C HIS A 57 -16.93 6.50 12.29
N ILE A 58 -16.99 5.45 11.48
CA ILE A 58 -17.48 5.53 10.11
C ILE A 58 -18.78 4.76 9.99
N THR A 59 -19.79 5.41 9.41
CA THR A 59 -21.08 4.79 9.06
C THR A 59 -21.29 4.87 7.55
N GLY A 60 -21.42 3.73 6.88
CA GLY A 60 -21.65 3.65 5.43
C GLY A 60 -20.63 2.81 4.69
N ASN A 61 -20.55 3.01 3.37
CA ASN A 61 -19.72 2.19 2.48
C ASN A 61 -18.33 2.79 2.22
N MET A 62 -17.29 2.00 2.46
CA MET A 62 -15.89 2.35 2.23
C MET A 62 -15.32 1.56 1.06
N LYS A 63 -14.56 2.24 0.19
CA LYS A 63 -13.85 1.59 -0.92
C LYS A 63 -12.44 2.17 -1.00
N THR A 64 -11.45 1.29 -1.00
CA THR A 64 -10.04 1.65 -1.20
C THR A 64 -9.43 0.72 -2.25
N THR A 65 -8.49 1.26 -3.04
CA THR A 65 -7.73 0.50 -4.04
C THR A 65 -6.41 -0.05 -3.48
N GLY A 66 -6.02 0.38 -2.28
CA GLY A 66 -4.77 -0.02 -1.65
C GLY A 66 -4.99 -0.63 -0.27
N ASP A 67 -3.94 -0.56 0.53
CA ASP A 67 -3.89 -1.12 1.87
C ASP A 67 -4.60 -0.18 2.85
N ILE A 68 -5.40 -0.74 3.74
CA ILE A 68 -6.09 0.01 4.80
C ILE A 68 -5.92 -0.68 6.14
N GLN A 69 -5.62 0.11 7.16
CA GLN A 69 -5.58 -0.29 8.55
C GLN A 69 -6.69 0.43 9.32
N VAL A 70 -7.49 -0.33 10.05
CA VAL A 70 -8.63 0.16 10.81
C VAL A 70 -8.39 -0.11 12.28
N GLU A 71 -8.29 0.93 13.11
CA GLU A 71 -8.15 0.85 14.57
C GLU A 71 -9.43 1.29 15.32
N GLY A 72 -10.32 2.04 14.65
CA GLY A 72 -11.58 2.57 15.20
C GLY A 72 -12.82 1.71 14.89
N THR A 73 -13.99 2.35 14.85
CA THR A 73 -15.28 1.67 14.64
C THR A 73 -15.79 1.89 13.23
N VAL A 74 -16.21 0.82 12.55
CA VAL A 74 -16.84 0.91 11.23
C VAL A 74 -18.18 0.16 11.24
N GLU A 75 -19.24 0.86 10.85
CA GLU A 75 -20.58 0.31 10.66
C GLU A 75 -20.99 0.45 9.20
N GLY A 76 -20.86 -0.63 8.43
CA GLY A 76 -21.19 -0.68 7.01
C GLY A 76 -20.27 -1.60 6.21
N ASP A 77 -20.22 -1.35 4.90
CA ASP A 77 -19.53 -2.22 3.94
C ASP A 77 -18.13 -1.72 3.64
N ILE A 78 -17.12 -2.57 3.77
CA ILE A 78 -15.73 -2.24 3.43
C ILE A 78 -15.29 -3.05 2.22
N ARG A 79 -14.74 -2.37 1.20
CA ARG A 79 -14.05 -3.00 0.08
C ARG A 79 -12.61 -2.51 0.00
N ALA A 80 -11.66 -3.44 0.07
CA ALA A 80 -10.23 -3.15 0.02
C ALA A 80 -9.47 -4.24 -0.74
N HIS A 81 -8.21 -3.99 -1.08
CA HIS A 81 -7.31 -5.06 -1.55
C HIS A 81 -6.69 -5.79 -0.35
N LEU A 82 -6.08 -5.03 0.56
CA LEU A 82 -5.54 -5.53 1.83
C LEU A 82 -6.17 -4.75 2.99
N LEU A 83 -6.83 -5.47 3.89
CA LEU A 83 -7.46 -4.92 5.09
C LEU A 83 -6.80 -5.50 6.33
N THR A 84 -6.26 -4.61 7.16
CA THR A 84 -5.77 -4.94 8.50
C THR A 84 -6.70 -4.33 9.54
N ILE A 85 -7.25 -5.16 10.41
CA ILE A 85 -8.12 -4.75 11.50
C ILE A 85 -7.28 -4.78 12.77
N GLY A 86 -7.10 -3.62 13.38
CA GLY A 86 -6.40 -3.43 14.65
C GLY A 86 -7.11 -4.09 15.81
N GLU A 87 -6.42 -4.23 16.94
CA GLU A 87 -6.93 -4.93 18.12
C GLU A 87 -8.11 -4.21 18.77
N THR A 88 -8.09 -2.87 18.78
CA THR A 88 -9.17 -2.04 19.32
C THR A 88 -10.33 -1.84 18.34
N ALA A 89 -10.17 -2.28 17.10
CA ALA A 89 -11.13 -2.01 16.05
C ALA A 89 -12.39 -2.87 16.20
N THR A 90 -13.53 -2.28 15.88
CA THR A 90 -14.82 -2.96 15.83
C THR A 90 -15.48 -2.73 14.49
N ILE A 91 -15.71 -3.80 13.74
CA ILE A 91 -16.39 -3.74 12.44
C ILE A 91 -17.74 -4.42 12.54
N LYS A 92 -18.79 -3.71 12.12
CA LYS A 92 -20.15 -4.23 11.99
C LYS A 92 -20.60 -4.09 10.54
N GLY A 93 -20.76 -5.21 9.83
CA GLY A 93 -21.21 -5.18 8.43
C GLY A 93 -20.54 -6.23 7.55
N GLU A 94 -20.41 -5.92 6.24
CA GLU A 94 -19.79 -6.80 5.25
C GLU A 94 -18.37 -6.32 4.90
N VAL A 95 -17.40 -7.21 5.03
CA VAL A 95 -16.00 -6.98 4.69
C VAL A 95 -15.67 -7.77 3.43
N ILE A 96 -15.16 -7.11 2.40
CA ILE A 96 -14.74 -7.71 1.14
C ILE A 96 -13.30 -7.27 0.83
N ALA A 97 -12.33 -8.18 0.93
CA ALA A 97 -10.96 -7.89 0.53
C ALA A 97 -10.18 -9.13 0.08
N ASP A 98 -9.09 -8.95 -0.65
CA ASP A 98 -8.28 -10.08 -1.12
C ASP A 98 -7.49 -10.69 0.03
N ASP A 99 -6.86 -9.87 0.86
CA ASP A 99 -6.16 -10.27 2.09
C ASP A 99 -6.78 -9.55 3.29
N VAL A 100 -7.24 -10.32 4.27
CA VAL A 100 -7.86 -9.82 5.50
C VAL A 100 -7.06 -10.32 6.69
N VAL A 101 -6.50 -9.40 7.46
CA VAL A 101 -5.84 -9.68 8.75
C VAL A 101 -6.71 -9.14 9.88
N ILE A 102 -7.16 -10.03 10.75
CA ILE A 102 -8.10 -9.72 11.82
C ILE A 102 -7.38 -9.81 13.17
N ASN A 103 -7.23 -8.68 13.87
CA ASN A 103 -6.76 -8.65 15.26
C ASN A 103 -7.84 -8.23 16.26
N GLY A 104 -8.86 -7.50 15.81
CA GLY A 104 -9.94 -6.99 16.65
C GLY A 104 -11.24 -7.77 16.54
N ARG A 105 -12.37 -7.05 16.64
CA ARG A 105 -13.72 -7.63 16.64
C ARG A 105 -14.46 -7.37 15.33
N ILE A 106 -15.08 -8.41 14.79
CA ILE A 106 -15.99 -8.32 13.63
C ILE A 106 -17.32 -8.95 13.98
N VAL A 107 -18.41 -8.26 13.65
CA VAL A 107 -19.79 -8.78 13.70
C VAL A 107 -20.39 -8.63 12.31
N GLY A 108 -20.61 -9.74 11.61
CA GLY A 108 -21.18 -9.73 10.25
C GLY A 108 -20.53 -10.73 9.31
N ARG A 109 -20.36 -10.34 8.05
CA ARG A 109 -19.89 -11.24 6.98
C ARG A 109 -18.52 -10.83 6.48
N VAL A 110 -17.60 -11.79 6.41
CA VAL A 110 -16.25 -11.60 5.87
C VAL A 110 -16.10 -12.39 4.58
N ARG A 111 -15.66 -11.73 3.52
CA ARG A 111 -15.35 -12.32 2.22
C ARG A 111 -13.92 -11.99 1.86
N GLY A 112 -13.11 -13.01 1.60
CA GLY A 112 -11.77 -12.76 1.09
C GLY A 112 -11.01 -13.96 0.57
N LEU A 113 -10.02 -13.71 -0.28
CA LEU A 113 -9.21 -14.80 -0.84
C LEU A 113 -8.32 -15.41 0.23
N LYS A 114 -7.69 -14.58 1.04
CA LYS A 114 -6.86 -14.97 2.19
C LYS A 114 -7.42 -14.29 3.42
N VAL A 115 -7.79 -15.09 4.41
CA VAL A 115 -8.28 -14.58 5.70
C VAL A 115 -7.36 -15.11 6.80
N ARG A 116 -6.84 -14.22 7.63
CA ARG A 116 -5.97 -14.54 8.77
C ARG A 116 -6.60 -14.01 10.04
N LEU A 117 -6.92 -14.92 10.95
CA LEU A 117 -7.35 -14.58 12.31
C LEU A 117 -6.13 -14.73 13.21
N THR A 118 -5.75 -13.65 13.88
CA THR A 118 -4.66 -13.68 14.87
C THR A 118 -5.20 -14.12 16.23
N SER A 119 -4.28 -14.39 17.17
CA SER A 119 -4.61 -14.87 18.51
C SER A 119 -5.60 -13.98 19.30
N THR A 120 -5.75 -12.69 18.97
CA THR A 120 -6.69 -11.78 19.63
C THR A 120 -8.02 -11.61 18.89
N ALA A 121 -8.14 -12.19 17.70
CA ALA A 121 -9.29 -12.01 16.82
C ALA A 121 -10.58 -12.52 17.45
N ARG A 122 -11.67 -11.75 17.31
CA ARG A 122 -13.03 -12.14 17.69
C ARG A 122 -13.98 -11.93 16.53
N VAL A 123 -14.46 -13.00 15.93
CA VAL A 123 -15.34 -12.90 14.76
C VAL A 123 -16.67 -13.61 15.04
N GLU A 124 -17.76 -12.86 14.90
CA GLU A 124 -19.13 -13.32 15.07
C GLU A 124 -19.87 -13.20 13.72
N GLY A 125 -20.05 -14.31 13.01
CA GLY A 125 -20.81 -14.37 11.76
C GLY A 125 -20.21 -15.28 10.68
N ASP A 126 -20.41 -14.93 9.42
CA ASP A 126 -20.10 -15.81 8.29
C ASP A 126 -18.77 -15.44 7.63
N ILE A 127 -17.87 -16.41 7.45
CA ILE A 127 -16.63 -16.24 6.69
C ILE A 127 -16.70 -17.05 5.40
N ILE A 128 -16.59 -16.37 4.26
CA ILE A 128 -16.46 -16.98 2.95
C ILE A 128 -15.04 -16.74 2.45
N HIS A 129 -14.26 -17.81 2.28
CA HIS A 129 -12.85 -17.68 1.96
C HIS A 129 -12.34 -18.68 0.92
N LYS A 130 -11.22 -18.35 0.26
CA LYS A 130 -10.46 -19.34 -0.51
C LYS A 130 -9.43 -20.06 0.35
N THR A 131 -8.69 -19.32 1.18
CA THR A 131 -7.72 -19.84 2.14
C THR A 131 -7.88 -19.12 3.46
N ILE A 132 -7.91 -19.86 4.55
CA ILE A 132 -8.00 -19.32 5.91
C ILE A 132 -6.84 -19.83 6.75
N ALA A 133 -6.31 -18.96 7.61
CA ALA A 133 -5.37 -19.30 8.66
C ALA A 133 -5.93 -18.78 9.99
N ILE A 134 -5.98 -19.64 11.00
CA ILE A 134 -6.49 -19.32 12.33
C ILE A 134 -5.36 -19.60 13.31
N GLU A 135 -4.89 -18.55 14.00
CA GLU A 135 -3.88 -18.69 15.04
C GLU A 135 -4.49 -19.21 16.34
N SER A 136 -3.65 -19.84 17.18
CA SER A 136 -4.08 -20.29 18.50
C SER A 136 -4.49 -19.10 19.36
N GLY A 137 -5.67 -19.17 19.97
CA GLY A 137 -6.26 -18.08 20.77
C GLY A 137 -7.36 -17.30 20.05
N ALA A 138 -7.44 -17.40 18.70
CA ALA A 138 -8.51 -16.75 17.96
C ALA A 138 -9.89 -17.30 18.34
N HIS A 139 -10.86 -16.42 18.54
CA HIS A 139 -12.25 -16.77 18.80
C HIS A 139 -13.09 -16.52 17.55
N PHE A 140 -13.76 -17.56 17.09
CA PHE A 140 -14.68 -17.49 15.96
C PHE A 140 -15.98 -18.20 16.30
N GLU A 141 -17.09 -17.51 16.10
CA GLU A 141 -18.44 -18.07 16.22
C GLU A 141 -19.26 -17.77 14.97
N GLY A 142 -19.73 -18.82 14.29
CA GLY A 142 -20.56 -18.71 13.10
C GLY A 142 -20.24 -19.77 12.05
N SER A 143 -20.46 -19.46 10.78
CA SER A 143 -20.26 -20.41 9.68
C SER A 143 -19.04 -20.06 8.83
N VAL A 144 -18.27 -21.10 8.43
CA VAL A 144 -17.13 -20.95 7.53
C VAL A 144 -17.41 -21.70 6.24
N GLN A 145 -17.32 -21.02 5.11
CA GLN A 145 -17.56 -21.57 3.79
C GLN A 145 -16.35 -21.34 2.90
N ARG A 146 -15.86 -22.42 2.28
CA ARG A 146 -14.80 -22.33 1.29
C ARG A 146 -15.40 -22.06 -0.09
N GLN A 147 -14.91 -21.04 -0.80
CA GLN A 147 -15.26 -20.75 -2.19
C GLN A 147 -13.99 -20.38 -2.98
N ASP A 148 -13.93 -20.77 -4.25
CA ASP A 148 -12.80 -20.42 -5.13
C ASP A 148 -12.81 -18.94 -5.53
N ASP A 149 -14.00 -18.34 -5.58
CA ASP A 149 -14.23 -16.92 -5.86
C ASP A 149 -15.16 -16.28 -4.80
N PRO A 150 -14.63 -15.97 -3.60
CA PRO A 150 -15.39 -15.39 -2.49
C PRO A 150 -15.78 -13.92 -2.72
N LEU A 151 -15.21 -13.25 -3.73
CA LEU A 151 -15.43 -11.82 -3.99
C LEU A 151 -16.59 -11.58 -4.96
N ASN A 152 -16.90 -12.57 -5.80
CA ASN A 152 -17.99 -12.49 -6.75
C ASN A 152 -19.31 -13.01 -6.14
N SER A 153 -20.22 -12.09 -5.78
CA SER A 153 -21.53 -12.42 -5.22
C SER A 153 -22.56 -12.87 -6.26
N GLY A 154 -22.17 -13.20 -7.49
CA GLY A 154 -23.07 -13.54 -8.59
C GLY A 154 -22.56 -14.65 -9.51
N SER A 155 -23.06 -15.87 -9.29
CA SER A 155 -23.54 -16.87 -10.29
C SER A 155 -23.08 -18.31 -9.99
N LYS A 156 -23.99 -19.07 -9.35
CA LYS A 156 -24.24 -20.53 -9.35
C LYS A 156 -23.07 -21.54 -9.31
N PRO A 157 -23.19 -22.64 -8.54
CA PRO A 157 -22.30 -23.78 -8.67
C PRO A 157 -22.41 -24.36 -10.08
N VAL A 158 -21.27 -24.48 -10.77
CA VAL A 158 -21.15 -25.28 -11.99
C VAL A 158 -21.36 -26.73 -11.59
N ALA A 159 -22.53 -27.28 -11.92
CA ALA A 159 -22.78 -28.70 -11.81
C ALA A 159 -21.76 -29.47 -12.66
N PRO A 160 -21.10 -30.52 -12.14
CA PRO A 160 -20.21 -31.34 -12.95
C PRO A 160 -21.05 -32.08 -13.99
N LYS A 161 -20.77 -31.87 -15.27
CA LYS A 161 -21.42 -32.60 -16.37
C LYS A 161 -20.90 -34.05 -16.34
N PRO A 162 -21.75 -35.08 -16.24
CA PRO A 162 -21.29 -36.47 -16.29
C PRO A 162 -20.74 -36.78 -17.69
N PRO A 163 -19.66 -37.58 -17.81
CA PRO A 163 -19.22 -38.11 -19.09
C PRO A 163 -20.21 -39.16 -19.57
N GLN A 164 -20.90 -38.90 -20.69
CA GLN A 164 -21.59 -39.94 -21.45
C GLN A 164 -20.68 -40.33 -22.62
N GLY A 165 -20.32 -41.61 -22.65
CA GLY A 165 -19.54 -42.24 -23.71
C GLY A 165 -20.38 -42.76 -24.86
#